data_AF-A0A953QIS6-F1
#
_entry.id   AF-A0A953QIS6-F1
#
_cell.length_a   1.000
_cell.length_b   1.000
_cell.length_c   1.000
_cell.angle_alpha   90.00
_cell.angle_beta   90.00
_cell.angle_gamma   90.00
#
_symmetry.space_group_name_H-M   'P 1'
#
loop_
_entity.id
_entity.type
_entity.pdbx_description
1 polymer ?
#
loop_
_entity_poly.entity_id
_entity_poly.type
_entity_poly.pdbx_seq_one_letter_code
_entity_poly.pdbx_strand_id
1 'polypeptide(L)'
;MAERYLNLVFQGGGVRGIAYAGALHKMPPDYKLHTVAGASAGSIVAALLAIGKRPADIKQVLSDPELFALIEPEESKRATRLGEAFSELAHIFPPSGGASWTKVPGLLLKHSNLFRDLGEVMGQRGLHRTTRLRSWLDKITEGKTFSQAKACEQLKIVAADVTRREYRILSKANWNDRPIAEAVHASCSIPVFFHPFSDGASFLVDGGLLSNFPSFLVGRGDFPTIGLRLDDFLPPPKISGPLDYLKSLILTMTEAHDKLRDSPPNFKSYPIYTAEIPSTKFDLSGRDLETLFQLGVGVGNEIDWLKYSAEKPEVSYYDTKPQLSLDMSLRQAHALWRSFSDQQMWLDELKHDLTYTVRIEKDWSASYDRLGITAVGGKSPFFVSIARLVDPASELGSLYDVEYTAEELDPHSGVATPLIAIPAFNGQDTKGFLLFFTPPIAPGNPRTIRTRFRVPGEFSQTLAKGHDDEVFYSSTQIAHDHQIRLHFCVLVDRDLPELVITSEFGSKFVQQADQPDPNTQRFYRRYDSQLGWTHVGGNARFTAKVSRK
;
A
#
# COMPACT_ATOMS: atom_id res chain seq x y z
N MET A 1 41.93 11.21 13.74
CA MET A 1 41.01 10.80 12.65
C MET A 1 39.66 11.43 12.96
N ALA A 2 38.94 11.95 11.96
CA ALA A 2 37.60 12.49 12.18
C ALA A 2 36.66 11.38 12.68
N GLU A 3 35.80 11.69 13.65
CA GLU A 3 34.82 10.73 14.18
C GLU A 3 33.82 10.34 13.08
N ARG A 4 33.59 9.03 12.90
CA ARG A 4 32.72 8.48 11.86
C ARG A 4 31.35 8.16 12.43
N TYR A 5 30.36 8.97 12.07
CA TYR A 5 28.98 8.77 12.51
C TYR A 5 28.16 8.04 11.47
N LEU A 6 27.31 7.11 11.91
CA LEU A 6 26.45 6.29 11.06
C LEU A 6 25.04 6.18 11.66
N ASN A 7 24.04 6.23 10.79
CA ASN A 7 22.68 5.83 11.14
C ASN A 7 22.41 4.39 10.68
N LEU A 8 21.70 3.62 11.51
CA LEU A 8 21.28 2.25 11.21
C LEU A 8 19.75 2.13 11.31
N VAL A 9 19.13 1.51 10.31
CA VAL A 9 17.68 1.24 10.29
C VAL A 9 17.44 -0.24 10.02
N PHE A 10 16.62 -0.88 10.86
CA PHE A 10 16.31 -2.30 10.76
C PHE A 10 14.82 -2.53 10.51
N GLN A 11 14.51 -3.31 9.48
CA GLN A 11 13.14 -3.72 9.19
C GLN A 11 12.61 -4.72 10.24
N GLY A 12 11.31 -4.77 10.46
CA GLY A 12 10.69 -5.90 11.15
C GLY A 12 10.72 -7.18 10.29
N GLY A 13 10.80 -8.33 10.95
CA GLY A 13 10.91 -9.61 10.23
C GLY A 13 10.75 -10.86 11.10
N GLY A 14 10.08 -10.73 12.25
CA GLY A 14 9.84 -11.84 13.18
C GLY A 14 11.14 -12.46 13.72
N VAL A 15 11.23 -13.79 13.73
CA VAL A 15 12.39 -14.49 14.31
C VAL A 15 13.71 -14.32 13.54
N ARG A 16 13.67 -13.69 12.37
CA ARG A 16 14.80 -13.59 11.44
C ARG A 16 15.82 -12.50 11.81
N GLY A 17 15.57 -11.74 12.87
CA GLY A 17 16.43 -10.63 13.31
C GLY A 17 17.89 -11.01 13.56
N ILE A 18 18.20 -12.31 13.78
CA ILE A 18 19.58 -12.81 13.91
C ILE A 18 20.45 -12.53 12.67
N ALA A 19 19.84 -12.40 11.49
CA ALA A 19 20.55 -12.02 10.28
C ALA A 19 21.18 -10.62 10.38
N TYR A 20 20.54 -9.69 11.11
CA TYR A 20 21.14 -8.38 11.37
C TYR A 20 22.42 -8.48 12.20
N ALA A 21 22.49 -9.40 13.17
CA ALA A 21 23.71 -9.64 13.93
C ALA A 21 24.86 -10.10 13.02
N GLY A 22 24.55 -10.89 11.99
CA GLY A 22 25.51 -11.32 10.97
C GLY A 22 26.06 -10.15 10.16
N ALA A 23 25.19 -9.27 9.65
CA ALA A 23 25.62 -8.10 8.89
C ALA A 23 26.46 -7.14 9.73
N LEU A 24 26.03 -6.87 10.96
CA LEU A 24 26.74 -5.99 11.89
C LEU A 24 28.08 -6.57 12.37
N HIS A 25 28.27 -7.90 12.30
CA HIS A 25 29.56 -8.52 12.62
C HIS A 25 30.69 -8.06 11.69
N LYS A 26 30.36 -7.53 10.52
CA LYS A 26 31.31 -6.96 9.55
C LYS A 26 31.48 -5.45 9.66
N MET A 27 30.70 -4.79 10.52
CA MET A 27 30.82 -3.36 10.76
C MET A 27 32.15 -3.05 11.49
N PRO A 28 32.95 -2.10 10.98
CA PRO A 28 34.16 -1.65 11.66
C PRO A 28 33.87 -1.09 13.07
N PRO A 29 34.75 -1.34 14.05
CA PRO A 29 34.51 -0.95 15.46
C PRO A 29 34.66 0.55 15.72
N ASP A 30 35.20 1.32 14.78
CA ASP A 30 35.42 2.77 14.88
C ASP A 30 34.18 3.62 14.55
N TYR A 31 33.07 2.98 14.16
CA TYR A 31 31.80 3.66 13.94
C TYR A 31 31.14 4.09 15.24
N LYS A 32 30.76 5.37 15.31
CA LYS A 32 29.83 5.88 16.32
C LYS A 32 28.41 5.89 15.75
N LEU A 33 27.48 5.29 16.46
CA LEU A 33 26.08 5.26 16.05
C LEU A 33 25.43 6.59 16.41
N HIS A 34 24.94 7.33 15.42
CA HIS A 34 24.16 8.54 15.68
C HIS A 34 22.71 8.16 15.93
N THR A 35 21.99 7.66 14.91
CA THR A 35 20.61 7.18 15.07
C THR A 35 20.53 5.68 14.81
N VAL A 36 19.84 4.96 15.70
CA VAL A 36 19.48 3.56 15.50
C VAL A 36 17.96 3.45 15.56
N ALA A 37 17.37 2.88 14.52
CA ALA A 37 15.92 2.76 14.42
C ALA A 37 15.47 1.36 14.00
N GLY A 38 14.29 0.95 14.46
CA GLY A 38 13.71 -0.31 14.00
C GLY A 38 12.25 -0.51 14.39
N ALA A 39 11.63 -1.48 13.73
CA ALA A 39 10.28 -1.98 14.02
C ALA A 39 10.35 -3.49 14.31
N SER A 40 9.49 -3.99 15.20
CA SER A 40 9.39 -5.42 15.54
C SER A 40 10.76 -6.04 15.87
N ALA A 41 11.15 -7.13 15.21
CA ALA A 41 12.47 -7.73 15.32
C ALA A 41 13.65 -6.74 15.17
N GLY A 42 13.52 -5.76 14.28
CA GLY A 42 14.50 -4.69 14.11
C GLY A 42 14.60 -3.76 15.32
N SER A 43 13.50 -3.56 16.05
CA SER A 43 13.49 -2.78 17.30
C SER A 43 14.26 -3.46 18.43
N ILE A 44 14.26 -4.80 18.49
CA ILE A 44 15.08 -5.58 19.44
C ILE A 44 16.56 -5.33 19.16
N VAL A 45 17.00 -5.48 17.90
CA VAL A 45 18.40 -5.23 17.51
C VAL A 45 18.79 -3.77 17.76
N ALA A 46 17.92 -2.83 17.42
CA ALA A 46 18.15 -1.41 17.67
C ALA A 46 18.33 -1.11 19.17
N ALA A 47 17.48 -1.68 20.03
CA ALA A 47 17.56 -1.53 21.47
C ALA A 47 18.87 -2.11 22.04
N LEU A 48 19.26 -3.32 21.59
CA LEU A 48 20.50 -3.96 22.04
C LEU A 48 21.74 -3.14 21.65
N LEU A 49 21.78 -2.60 20.43
CA LEU A 49 22.85 -1.69 20.00
C LEU A 49 22.88 -0.41 20.85
N ALA A 50 21.72 0.19 21.10
CA ALA A 50 21.61 1.45 21.85
C ALA A 50 22.07 1.32 23.32
N ILE A 51 21.97 0.14 23.92
CA ILE A 51 22.51 -0.15 25.26
C ILE A 51 23.98 -0.63 25.25
N GLY A 52 24.60 -0.70 24.07
CA GLY A 52 26.02 -1.01 23.90
C GLY A 52 26.36 -2.49 23.69
N LYS A 53 25.40 -3.36 23.34
CA LYS A 53 25.69 -4.76 22.99
C LYS A 53 26.46 -4.83 21.68
N ARG A 54 27.49 -5.66 21.63
CA ARG A 54 28.25 -5.92 20.40
C ARG A 54 27.50 -6.92 19.52
N PRO A 55 27.78 -6.99 18.21
CA PRO A 55 27.11 -7.94 17.30
C PRO A 55 27.18 -9.40 17.77
N ALA A 56 28.29 -9.82 18.41
CA ALA A 56 28.43 -11.15 18.98
C ALA A 56 27.46 -11.40 20.16
N ASP A 57 27.29 -10.40 21.03
CA ASP A 57 26.37 -10.47 22.17
C ASP A 57 24.91 -10.49 21.66
N ILE A 58 24.61 -9.73 20.59
CA ILE A 58 23.30 -9.74 19.91
C ILE A 58 23.00 -11.13 19.32
N LYS A 59 23.98 -11.77 18.65
CA LYS A 59 23.82 -13.14 18.14
C LYS A 59 23.44 -14.10 19.26
N GLN A 60 24.13 -14.02 20.40
CA GLN A 60 23.88 -14.88 21.55
C GLN A 60 22.46 -14.69 22.11
N VAL A 61 22.04 -13.44 22.30
CA VAL A 61 20.68 -13.12 22.78
C VAL A 61 19.60 -13.64 21.82
N LEU A 62 19.80 -13.48 20.51
CA LEU A 62 18.82 -13.91 19.49
C LEU A 62 18.85 -15.41 19.21
N SER A 63 19.84 -16.11 19.74
CA SER A 63 19.95 -17.59 19.68
C SER A 63 19.45 -18.24 20.97
N ASP A 64 18.99 -17.47 21.96
CA ASP A 64 18.54 -17.98 23.25
C ASP A 64 17.23 -18.78 23.09
N PRO A 65 17.18 -20.05 23.56
CA PRO A 65 15.95 -20.84 23.59
C PRO A 65 14.76 -20.17 24.27
N GLU A 66 14.99 -19.25 25.23
CA GLU A 66 13.93 -18.47 25.87
C GLU A 66 13.12 -17.63 24.87
N LEU A 67 13.76 -17.14 23.79
CA LEU A 67 13.08 -16.39 22.72
C LEU A 67 12.06 -17.27 21.97
N PHE A 68 12.33 -18.56 21.85
CA PHE A 68 11.44 -19.53 21.19
C PHE A 68 10.38 -20.09 22.15
N ALA A 69 10.59 -19.97 23.46
CA ALA A 69 9.64 -20.34 24.52
C ALA A 69 8.66 -19.22 24.92
N LEU A 70 8.62 -18.12 24.16
CA LEU A 70 7.72 -16.98 24.39
C LEU A 70 6.25 -17.33 24.18
N ILE A 71 5.96 -18.33 23.35
CA ILE A 71 4.60 -18.82 23.09
C ILE A 71 4.31 -19.97 24.06
N GLU A 72 3.23 -19.87 24.84
CA GLU A 72 2.87 -20.95 25.77
C GLU A 72 2.27 -22.15 25.02
N PRO A 73 2.64 -23.39 25.38
CA PRO A 73 2.11 -24.59 24.75
C PRO A 73 0.58 -24.67 24.78
N GLU A 74 -0.05 -24.22 25.87
CA GLU A 74 -1.51 -24.21 26.01
C GLU A 74 -2.20 -23.17 25.10
N GLU A 75 -1.54 -22.02 24.87
CA GLU A 75 -2.05 -20.99 23.95
C GLU A 75 -1.89 -21.42 22.48
N SER A 76 -0.80 -22.12 22.16
CA SER A 76 -0.62 -22.74 20.85
C SER A 76 -1.70 -23.80 20.58
N LYS A 77 -1.96 -24.69 21.55
CA LYS A 77 -3.08 -25.64 21.48
C LYS A 77 -4.43 -24.95 21.31
N ARG A 78 -4.66 -23.80 21.96
CA ARG A 78 -5.89 -22.99 21.81
C ARG A 78 -6.03 -22.43 20.40
N ALA A 79 -4.96 -21.88 19.82
CA ALA A 79 -4.97 -21.39 18.44
C ALA A 79 -5.26 -22.51 17.44
N THR A 80 -4.66 -23.70 17.63
CA THR A 80 -4.94 -24.89 16.81
C THR A 80 -6.40 -25.32 16.92
N ARG A 81 -6.96 -25.41 18.13
CA ARG A 81 -8.38 -25.77 18.34
C ARG A 81 -9.33 -24.79 17.65
N LEU A 82 -9.05 -23.49 17.71
CA LEU A 82 -9.83 -22.46 17.02
C LEU A 82 -9.75 -22.64 15.50
N GLY A 83 -8.55 -22.86 14.95
CA GLY A 83 -8.35 -23.13 13.53
C GLY A 83 -9.11 -24.37 13.04
N GLU A 84 -9.03 -25.48 13.78
CA GLU A 84 -9.77 -26.71 13.49
C GLU A 84 -11.28 -26.49 13.51
N ALA A 85 -11.80 -25.79 14.53
CA ALA A 85 -13.22 -25.47 14.65
C ALA A 85 -13.71 -24.59 13.47
N PHE A 86 -12.93 -23.58 13.07
CA PHE A 86 -13.28 -22.73 11.93
C PHE A 86 -13.20 -23.47 10.59
N SER A 87 -12.23 -24.36 10.41
CA SER A 87 -12.13 -25.22 9.21
C SER A 87 -13.33 -26.16 9.09
N GLU A 88 -13.72 -26.82 10.19
CA GLU A 88 -14.89 -27.70 10.21
C GLU A 88 -16.19 -26.91 9.99
N LEU A 89 -16.30 -25.69 10.54
CA LEU A 89 -17.44 -24.81 10.30
C LEU A 89 -17.52 -24.34 8.84
N ALA A 90 -16.39 -24.08 8.17
CA ALA A 90 -16.33 -23.76 6.74
C ALA A 90 -16.82 -24.92 5.85
N HIS A 91 -16.65 -26.18 6.28
CA HIS A 91 -17.22 -27.33 5.58
C HIS A 91 -18.74 -27.49 5.80
N ILE A 92 -19.28 -26.95 6.89
CA ILE A 92 -20.73 -26.95 7.17
C ILE A 92 -21.44 -25.80 6.43
N PHE A 93 -20.72 -24.69 6.23
CA PHE A 93 -21.19 -23.48 5.54
C PHE A 93 -20.28 -23.15 4.35
N PRO A 94 -20.34 -23.93 3.25
CA PRO A 94 -19.52 -23.67 2.08
C PRO A 94 -19.90 -22.32 1.42
N PRO A 95 -18.93 -21.59 0.85
CA PRO A 95 -19.15 -20.29 0.22
C PRO A 95 -20.04 -20.34 -1.03
N SER A 96 -20.28 -21.54 -1.59
CA SER A 96 -21.22 -21.79 -2.70
C SER A 96 -22.69 -21.81 -2.28
N GLY A 97 -22.99 -21.67 -0.99
CA GLY A 97 -24.34 -21.78 -0.43
C GLY A 97 -24.75 -23.24 -0.14
N GLY A 98 -25.58 -23.40 0.90
CA GLY A 98 -26.05 -24.70 1.41
C GLY A 98 -25.52 -25.00 2.81
N ALA A 99 -26.25 -24.57 3.85
CA ALA A 99 -25.89 -24.83 5.24
C ALA A 99 -26.34 -26.23 5.69
N SER A 100 -25.40 -27.09 6.10
CA SER A 100 -25.73 -28.41 6.66
C SER A 100 -26.05 -28.30 8.17
N TRP A 101 -27.20 -27.70 8.50
CA TRP A 101 -27.64 -27.43 9.89
C TRP A 101 -27.64 -28.66 10.81
N THR A 102 -27.77 -29.86 10.27
CA THR A 102 -27.73 -31.14 11.00
C THR A 102 -26.35 -31.48 11.60
N LYS A 103 -25.27 -30.86 11.11
CA LYS A 103 -23.89 -31.09 11.59
C LYS A 103 -23.45 -30.09 12.66
N VAL A 104 -24.17 -28.98 12.81
CA VAL A 104 -23.87 -27.92 13.79
C VAL A 104 -23.91 -28.41 15.24
N PRO A 105 -24.90 -29.22 15.68
CA PRO A 105 -24.94 -29.71 17.06
C PRO A 105 -23.75 -30.62 17.41
N GLY A 106 -23.32 -31.47 16.46
CA GLY A 106 -22.15 -32.34 16.63
C GLY A 106 -20.84 -31.55 16.71
N LEU A 107 -20.72 -30.45 15.96
CA LEU A 107 -19.58 -29.54 16.02
C LEU A 107 -19.49 -28.83 17.39
N LEU A 108 -20.62 -28.34 17.89
CA LEU A 108 -20.69 -27.67 19.20
C LEU A 108 -20.36 -28.60 20.37
N LEU A 109 -20.75 -29.88 20.27
CA LEU A 109 -20.39 -30.90 21.24
C LEU A 109 -18.90 -31.28 21.17
N LYS A 110 -18.33 -31.37 19.95
CA LYS A 110 -16.93 -31.70 19.70
C LYS A 110 -15.97 -30.58 20.14
N HIS A 111 -16.38 -29.32 19.94
CA HIS A 111 -15.63 -28.14 20.32
C HIS A 111 -16.29 -27.41 21.50
N SER A 112 -16.59 -28.13 22.58
CA SER A 112 -17.26 -27.58 23.77
C SER A 112 -16.52 -26.41 24.43
N ASN A 113 -15.20 -26.32 24.23
CA ASN A 113 -14.36 -25.21 24.71
C ASN A 113 -14.37 -23.99 23.77
N LEU A 114 -14.99 -24.05 22.59
CA LEU A 114 -14.92 -23.01 21.56
C LEU A 114 -15.43 -21.65 22.04
N PHE A 115 -16.58 -21.62 22.72
CA PHE A 115 -17.13 -20.36 23.25
C PHE A 115 -16.25 -19.75 24.34
N ARG A 116 -15.59 -20.58 25.15
CA ARG A 116 -14.64 -20.12 26.17
C ARG A 116 -13.36 -19.61 25.50
N ASP A 117 -12.80 -20.37 24.55
CA ASP A 117 -11.57 -20.02 23.86
C ASP A 117 -11.77 -18.74 23.01
N LEU A 118 -12.92 -18.57 22.35
CA LEU A 118 -13.33 -17.33 21.68
C LEU A 118 -13.55 -16.17 22.68
N GLY A 119 -14.22 -16.44 23.81
CA GLY A 119 -14.45 -15.46 24.86
C GLY A 119 -13.14 -14.95 25.48
N GLU A 120 -12.15 -15.83 25.67
CA GLU A 120 -10.82 -15.46 26.15
C GLU A 120 -10.04 -14.65 25.12
N VAL A 121 -10.03 -15.06 23.85
CA VAL A 121 -9.34 -14.32 22.78
C VAL A 121 -9.97 -12.94 22.54
N MET A 122 -11.31 -12.85 22.57
CA MET A 122 -12.04 -11.57 22.42
C MET A 122 -11.92 -10.68 23.65
N GLY A 123 -11.95 -11.28 24.85
CA GLY A 123 -11.79 -10.56 26.12
C GLY A 123 -10.39 -10.03 26.34
N GLN A 124 -9.37 -10.77 25.89
CA GLN A 124 -7.97 -10.39 26.05
C GLN A 124 -7.36 -9.74 24.79
N ARG A 125 -8.06 -9.76 23.64
CA ARG A 125 -7.70 -9.08 22.37
C ARG A 125 -6.42 -9.59 21.71
N GLY A 126 -6.07 -10.86 21.92
CA GLY A 126 -4.93 -11.52 21.28
C GLY A 126 -4.87 -13.02 21.59
N LEU A 127 -4.17 -13.79 20.73
CA LEU A 127 -4.02 -15.25 20.90
C LEU A 127 -2.98 -15.62 21.97
N HIS A 128 -1.91 -14.82 22.11
CA HIS A 128 -0.77 -15.09 22.98
C HIS A 128 -0.50 -13.96 23.97
N ARG A 129 -0.43 -14.26 25.26
CA ARG A 129 -0.08 -13.28 26.29
C ARG A 129 1.35 -12.80 26.11
N THR A 130 1.57 -11.52 26.37
CA THR A 130 2.88 -10.89 26.19
C THR A 130 3.70 -10.78 27.47
N THR A 131 3.29 -11.41 28.56
CA THR A 131 4.00 -11.38 29.85
C THR A 131 5.39 -11.99 29.76
N ARG A 132 5.55 -13.11 29.04
CA ARG A 132 6.87 -13.73 28.80
C ARG A 132 7.74 -12.88 27.90
N LEU A 133 7.17 -12.34 26.82
CA LEU A 133 7.85 -11.41 25.92
C LEU A 133 8.37 -10.21 26.71
N ARG A 134 7.54 -9.65 27.59
CA ARG A 134 7.91 -8.56 28.47
C ARG A 134 9.08 -8.92 29.39
N SER A 135 8.99 -10.02 30.13
CA SER A 135 10.05 -10.43 31.05
C SER A 135 11.38 -10.69 30.33
N TRP A 136 11.32 -11.31 29.14
CA TRP A 136 12.49 -11.53 28.31
C TRP A 136 13.09 -10.20 27.82
N LEU A 137 12.25 -9.26 27.35
CA LEU A 137 12.69 -7.94 26.93
C LEU A 137 13.33 -7.14 28.08
N ASP A 138 12.76 -7.19 29.29
CA ASP A 138 13.34 -6.54 30.47
C ASP A 138 14.73 -7.11 30.80
N LYS A 139 14.90 -8.44 30.69
CA LYS A 139 16.17 -9.13 30.90
C LYS A 139 17.23 -8.70 29.87
N ILE A 140 16.92 -8.75 28.57
CA ILE A 140 17.92 -8.46 27.52
C ILE A 140 18.26 -6.97 27.43
N THR A 141 17.33 -6.10 27.82
CA THR A 141 17.55 -4.64 27.88
C THR A 141 18.16 -4.18 29.21
N GLU A 142 18.38 -5.10 30.16
CA GLU A 142 18.96 -4.82 31.48
C GLU A 142 18.14 -3.79 32.28
N GLY A 143 16.83 -3.70 32.04
CA GLY A 143 15.95 -2.69 32.64
C GLY A 143 16.29 -1.24 32.27
N LYS A 144 17.16 -1.02 31.28
CA LYS A 144 17.60 0.33 30.90
C LYS A 144 16.46 1.14 30.29
N THR A 145 16.48 2.43 30.57
CA THR A 145 15.59 3.44 29.99
C THR A 145 16.24 4.13 28.79
N PHE A 146 15.46 4.87 28.00
CA PHE A 146 16.00 5.62 26.85
C PHE A 146 17.08 6.63 27.25
N SER A 147 16.99 7.21 28.44
CA SER A 147 18.01 8.13 28.97
C SER A 147 19.37 7.45 29.23
N GLN A 148 19.36 6.13 29.46
CA GLN A 148 20.54 5.32 29.77
C GLN A 148 21.15 4.64 28.54
N ALA A 149 20.50 4.70 27.37
CA ALA A 149 21.00 4.19 26.10
C ALA A 149 22.04 5.14 25.48
N LYS A 150 23.27 5.08 25.99
CA LYS A 150 24.37 6.00 25.62
C LYS A 150 25.23 5.54 24.44
N ALA A 151 24.99 4.36 23.88
CA ALA A 151 25.79 3.84 22.76
C ALA A 151 25.37 4.43 21.40
N CYS A 152 24.25 5.16 21.36
CA CYS A 152 23.86 6.00 20.24
C CYS A 152 23.24 7.31 20.73
N GLU A 153 23.26 8.36 19.90
CA GLU A 153 22.61 9.64 20.22
C GLU A 153 21.07 9.53 20.21
N GLN A 154 20.51 8.75 19.27
CA GLN A 154 19.07 8.61 19.08
C GLN A 154 18.66 7.15 18.86
N LEU A 155 17.97 6.57 19.86
CA LEU A 155 17.18 5.35 19.67
C LEU A 155 15.74 5.72 19.28
N LYS A 156 15.24 5.15 18.18
CA LYS A 156 13.86 5.34 17.72
C LYS A 156 13.19 4.01 17.42
N ILE A 157 12.12 3.71 18.16
CA ILE A 157 11.34 2.48 17.98
C ILE A 157 9.97 2.85 17.40
N VAL A 158 9.53 2.14 16.37
CA VAL A 158 8.21 2.40 15.74
C VAL A 158 7.18 1.40 16.24
N ALA A 159 6.05 1.90 16.71
CA ALA A 159 4.83 1.14 16.96
C ALA A 159 3.67 1.80 16.22
N ALA A 160 2.55 1.08 16.08
CA ALA A 160 1.31 1.61 15.56
C ALA A 160 0.32 1.85 16.70
N ASP A 161 -0.16 3.09 16.86
CA ASP A 161 -1.23 3.42 17.81
C ASP A 161 -2.57 3.16 17.13
N VAL A 162 -3.24 2.05 17.48
CA VAL A 162 -4.53 1.69 16.87
C VAL A 162 -5.69 2.49 17.46
N THR A 163 -5.52 3.09 18.64
CA THR A 163 -6.52 3.98 19.24
C THR A 163 -6.57 5.29 18.46
N ARG A 164 -5.41 5.88 18.16
CA ARG A 164 -5.28 7.17 17.47
C ARG A 164 -5.07 7.06 15.96
N ARG A 165 -4.84 5.85 15.45
CA ARG A 165 -4.60 5.52 14.02
C ARG A 165 -3.36 6.22 13.46
N GLU A 166 -2.26 6.23 14.23
CA GLU A 166 -1.03 6.92 13.87
C GLU A 166 0.24 6.12 14.16
N TYR A 167 1.36 6.57 13.59
CA TYR A 167 2.67 6.12 14.04
C TYR A 167 2.96 6.60 15.45
N ARG A 168 3.49 5.71 16.27
CA ARG A 168 4.11 6.07 17.54
C ARG A 168 5.61 5.86 17.44
N ILE A 169 6.35 6.96 17.34
CA ILE A 169 7.82 6.96 17.40
C ILE A 169 8.24 7.11 18.85
N LEU A 170 8.69 6.01 19.44
CA LEU A 170 9.12 5.94 20.82
C LEU A 170 10.61 6.25 20.87
N SER A 171 10.97 7.34 21.54
CA SER A 171 12.34 7.86 21.57
C SER A 171 12.61 8.58 22.89
N LYS A 172 13.85 9.05 23.07
CA LYS A 172 14.22 9.87 24.23
C LYS A 172 13.30 11.10 24.41
N ALA A 173 12.75 11.66 23.33
CA ALA A 173 11.91 12.86 23.41
C ALA A 173 10.58 12.65 24.15
N ASN A 174 10.02 11.43 24.12
CA ASN A 174 8.69 11.14 24.66
C ASN A 174 8.65 9.89 25.57
N TRP A 175 9.76 9.18 25.71
CA TRP A 175 9.90 7.93 26.45
C TRP A 175 11.18 7.87 27.30
N ASN A 176 11.75 9.05 27.63
CA ASN A 176 13.07 9.21 28.25
C ASN A 176 13.32 8.31 29.47
N ASP A 177 12.39 8.34 30.43
CA ASP A 177 12.53 7.70 31.75
C ASP A 177 11.78 6.37 31.84
N ARG A 178 11.26 5.88 30.71
CA ARG A 178 10.56 4.60 30.62
C ARG A 178 11.49 3.49 30.11
N PRO A 179 11.27 2.23 30.52
CA PRO A 179 12.08 1.11 30.07
C PRO A 179 12.04 0.94 28.54
N ILE A 180 13.20 0.71 27.94
CA ILE A 180 13.32 0.42 26.50
C ILE A 180 12.49 -0.82 26.14
N ALA A 181 12.45 -1.81 27.03
CA ALA A 181 11.63 -2.99 26.90
C ALA A 181 10.14 -2.68 26.66
N GLU A 182 9.59 -1.56 27.15
CA GLU A 182 8.17 -1.21 26.91
C GLU A 182 7.97 -0.81 25.46
N ALA A 183 8.91 -0.04 24.92
CA ALA A 183 8.84 0.40 23.55
C ALA A 183 9.05 -0.74 22.57
N VAL A 184 10.03 -1.63 22.85
CA VAL A 184 10.25 -2.84 22.05
C VAL A 184 9.03 -3.76 22.13
N HIS A 185 8.44 -3.93 23.32
CA HIS A 185 7.23 -4.75 23.49
C HIS A 185 6.08 -4.19 22.63
N ALA A 186 5.79 -2.90 22.71
CA ALA A 186 4.78 -2.26 21.87
C ALA A 186 5.05 -2.50 20.37
N SER A 187 6.31 -2.40 19.95
CA SER A 187 6.75 -2.62 18.57
C SER A 187 6.68 -4.09 18.11
N CYS A 188 6.58 -5.05 19.04
CA CYS A 188 6.49 -6.49 18.76
C CYS A 188 5.09 -7.09 19.02
N SER A 189 4.10 -6.27 19.43
CA SER A 189 2.72 -6.71 19.67
C SER A 189 1.96 -6.92 18.34
N ILE A 190 2.32 -7.97 17.59
CA ILE A 190 1.71 -8.31 16.29
C ILE A 190 0.19 -8.46 16.45
N PRO A 191 -0.64 -7.71 15.71
CA PRO A 191 -2.10 -7.80 15.83
C PRO A 191 -2.62 -9.23 15.68
N VAL A 192 -3.64 -9.57 16.46
CA VAL A 192 -4.28 -10.90 16.52
C VAL A 192 -3.39 -11.99 17.15
N PHE A 193 -2.09 -11.98 16.88
CA PHE A 193 -1.15 -12.95 17.42
C PHE A 193 -0.77 -12.64 18.87
N PHE A 194 -0.32 -11.42 19.17
CA PHE A 194 0.00 -10.95 20.51
C PHE A 194 -1.05 -9.97 21.03
N HIS A 195 -1.15 -9.88 22.36
CA HIS A 195 -1.96 -8.84 22.99
C HIS A 195 -1.39 -7.44 22.68
N PRO A 196 -2.25 -6.45 22.39
CA PRO A 196 -1.79 -5.07 22.20
C PRO A 196 -1.17 -4.55 23.50
N PHE A 197 -0.07 -3.81 23.38
CA PHE A 197 0.51 -3.11 24.52
C PHE A 197 -0.38 -1.92 24.87
N SER A 198 -0.68 -1.72 26.15
CA SER A 198 -1.39 -0.53 26.62
C SER A 198 -0.46 0.34 27.46
N ASP A 199 -0.38 1.63 27.11
CA ASP A 199 0.31 2.63 27.94
C ASP A 199 -0.65 3.36 28.91
N GLY A 200 -1.90 2.87 29.02
CA GLY A 200 -2.97 3.47 29.80
C GLY A 200 -3.87 4.43 29.02
N ALA A 201 -3.37 5.05 27.95
CA ALA A 201 -4.12 5.99 27.12
C ALA A 201 -4.42 5.44 25.71
N SER A 202 -3.52 4.63 25.16
CA SER A 202 -3.59 4.07 23.82
C SER A 202 -3.28 2.57 23.81
N PHE A 203 -3.80 1.88 22.80
CA PHE A 203 -3.35 0.54 22.44
C PHE A 203 -2.32 0.64 21.32
N LEU A 204 -1.13 0.15 21.60
CA LEU A 204 -0.01 0.08 20.66
C LEU A 204 0.17 -1.36 20.18
N VAL A 205 0.37 -1.51 18.87
CA VAL A 205 0.65 -2.78 18.21
C VAL A 205 1.92 -2.65 17.36
N ASP A 206 2.36 -3.78 16.80
CA ASP A 206 3.56 -3.88 15.99
C ASP A 206 3.63 -2.77 14.93
N GLY A 207 4.77 -2.09 14.88
CA GLY A 207 5.02 -0.97 13.97
C GLY A 207 4.95 -1.37 12.50
N GLY A 208 5.18 -2.65 12.19
CA GLY A 208 5.04 -3.23 10.86
C GLY A 208 3.67 -2.99 10.23
N LEU A 209 2.61 -2.89 11.03
CA LEU A 209 1.26 -2.59 10.54
C LEU A 209 1.19 -1.29 9.73
N LEU A 210 2.00 -0.29 10.09
CA LEU A 210 2.04 1.02 9.42
C LEU A 210 3.36 1.30 8.71
N SER A 211 4.49 0.77 9.17
CA SER A 211 5.79 0.85 8.46
C SER A 211 6.73 -0.18 9.06
N ASN A 212 7.00 -1.21 8.28
CA ASN A 212 7.88 -2.29 8.68
C ASN A 212 9.36 -1.91 8.48
N PHE A 213 9.66 -0.95 7.59
CA PHE A 213 10.99 -0.38 7.39
C PHE A 213 11.01 1.14 7.63
N PRO A 214 11.38 1.62 8.84
CA PRO A 214 11.17 3.01 9.21
C PRO A 214 12.28 3.95 8.72
N SER A 215 12.59 3.89 7.43
CA SER A 215 13.62 4.71 6.75
C SER A 215 13.35 6.22 6.87
N PHE A 216 12.09 6.62 7.04
CA PHE A 216 11.67 8.01 7.22
C PHE A 216 12.22 8.68 8.49
N LEU A 217 12.65 7.91 9.49
CA LEU A 217 13.12 8.44 10.77
C LEU A 217 14.49 9.13 10.70
N VAL A 218 15.19 8.95 9.59
CA VAL A 218 16.57 9.39 9.35
C VAL A 218 16.70 10.30 8.12
N GLY A 219 15.59 10.69 7.50
CA GLY A 219 15.56 11.42 6.23
C GLY A 219 16.11 12.86 6.24
N ARG A 220 16.61 13.38 7.38
CA ARG A 220 17.25 14.71 7.43
C ARG A 220 18.72 14.72 6.98
N GLY A 221 19.29 13.58 6.60
CA GLY A 221 20.51 13.54 5.79
C GLY A 221 21.80 14.03 6.47
N ASP A 222 21.82 14.29 7.77
CA ASP A 222 23.04 14.80 8.44
C ASP A 222 24.17 13.76 8.50
N PHE A 223 23.82 12.46 8.46
CA PHE A 223 24.76 11.34 8.48
C PHE A 223 24.35 10.24 7.50
N PRO A 224 25.33 9.50 6.93
CA PRO A 224 25.07 8.32 6.11
C PRO A 224 24.16 7.34 6.81
N THR A 225 23.23 6.73 6.07
CA THR A 225 22.32 5.74 6.64
C THR A 225 22.38 4.41 5.90
N ILE A 226 22.62 3.33 6.66
CA ILE A 226 22.49 1.97 6.18
C ILE A 226 21.20 1.37 6.74
N GLY A 227 20.35 0.90 5.84
CA GLY A 227 19.15 0.16 6.16
C GLY A 227 19.33 -1.33 5.87
N LEU A 228 18.98 -2.19 6.81
CA LEU A 228 18.93 -3.64 6.60
C LEU A 228 17.48 -4.10 6.51
N ARG A 229 17.16 -4.81 5.42
CA ARG A 229 15.83 -5.37 5.17
C ARG A 229 15.88 -6.88 5.21
N LEU A 230 14.80 -7.51 5.64
CA LEU A 230 14.63 -8.95 5.60
C LEU A 230 13.63 -9.24 4.51
N ASP A 231 14.13 -9.76 3.39
CA ASP A 231 13.29 -10.14 2.26
C ASP A 231 13.10 -11.65 2.26
N ASP A 232 11.91 -12.08 1.83
CA ASP A 232 11.62 -13.48 1.54
C ASP A 232 11.01 -13.64 0.15
N PHE A 233 11.31 -14.77 -0.47
CA PHE A 233 10.67 -15.22 -1.70
C PHE A 233 9.68 -16.31 -1.38
N LEU A 234 8.70 -16.01 -0.51
CA LEU A 234 7.63 -16.95 -0.25
C LEU A 234 6.60 -16.90 -1.39
N PRO A 235 6.14 -18.05 -1.91
CA PRO A 235 4.97 -18.07 -2.77
C PRO A 235 3.77 -17.48 -2.01
N PRO A 236 2.82 -16.83 -2.72
CA PRO A 236 1.66 -16.23 -2.06
C PRO A 236 0.95 -17.27 -1.19
N PRO A 237 0.65 -16.94 0.08
CA PRO A 237 0.07 -17.90 1.00
C PRO A 237 -1.28 -18.41 0.48
N LYS A 238 -1.53 -19.72 0.58
CA LYS A 238 -2.86 -20.27 0.29
C LYS A 238 -3.83 -19.80 1.37
N ILE A 239 -4.90 -19.11 0.97
CA ILE A 239 -5.93 -18.62 1.88
C ILE A 239 -6.96 -19.73 2.08
N SER A 240 -6.82 -20.49 3.16
CA SER A 240 -7.70 -21.63 3.50
C SER A 240 -8.87 -21.28 4.42
N GLY A 241 -8.88 -20.10 5.05
CA GLY A 241 -9.96 -19.69 5.94
C GLY A 241 -9.87 -18.24 6.46
N PRO A 242 -10.81 -17.80 7.32
CA PRO A 242 -10.91 -16.42 7.78
C PRO A 242 -9.69 -15.89 8.54
N LEU A 243 -9.02 -16.74 9.33
CA LEU A 243 -7.79 -16.37 10.05
C LEU A 243 -6.61 -16.19 9.10
N ASP A 244 -6.46 -17.06 8.11
CA ASP A 244 -5.43 -16.95 7.08
C ASP A 244 -5.67 -15.71 6.20
N TYR A 245 -6.93 -15.40 5.91
CA TYR A 245 -7.33 -14.19 5.20
C TYR A 245 -6.97 -12.93 6.00
N LEU A 246 -7.31 -12.88 7.28
CA LEU A 246 -6.97 -11.75 8.16
C LEU A 246 -5.45 -11.58 8.31
N LYS A 247 -4.69 -12.68 8.47
CA LYS A 247 -3.24 -12.66 8.49
C LYS A 247 -2.66 -12.13 7.17
N SER A 248 -3.23 -12.56 6.03
CA SER A 248 -2.83 -12.10 4.70
C SER A 248 -3.12 -10.60 4.49
N LEU A 249 -4.26 -10.10 4.98
CA LEU A 249 -4.58 -8.67 4.97
C LEU A 249 -3.56 -7.84 5.76
N ILE A 250 -3.22 -8.27 6.98
CA ILE A 250 -2.23 -7.58 7.82
C ILE A 250 -0.86 -7.56 7.16
N LEU A 251 -0.41 -8.72 6.63
CA LEU A 251 0.87 -8.82 5.91
C LEU A 251 0.89 -7.98 4.64
N THR A 252 -0.21 -7.95 3.89
CA THR A 252 -0.33 -7.12 2.68
C THR A 252 -0.28 -5.63 3.02
N MET A 253 -0.96 -5.18 4.08
CA MET A 253 -0.88 -3.79 4.55
C MET A 253 0.55 -3.42 4.98
N THR A 254 1.23 -4.33 5.68
CA THR A 254 2.62 -4.19 6.14
C THR A 254 3.59 -4.04 4.96
N GLU A 255 3.46 -4.88 3.93
CA GLU A 255 4.36 -4.90 2.77
C GLU A 255 4.06 -3.79 1.74
N ALA A 256 2.79 -3.49 1.49
CA ALA A 256 2.38 -2.50 0.50
C ALA A 256 2.88 -1.10 0.88
N HIS A 257 2.85 -0.75 2.16
CA HIS A 257 3.29 0.57 2.64
C HIS A 257 4.81 0.76 2.53
N ASP A 258 5.58 -0.31 2.74
CA ASP A 258 7.04 -0.30 2.62
C ASP A 258 7.50 -0.27 1.15
N LYS A 259 6.80 -0.96 0.23
CA LYS A 259 7.13 -1.00 -1.21
C LYS A 259 6.89 0.33 -1.93
N LEU A 260 5.96 1.15 -1.43
CA LEU A 260 5.59 2.44 -2.02
C LEU A 260 6.44 3.62 -1.53
N ARG A 261 7.36 3.42 -0.57
CA ARG A 261 8.20 4.48 -0.03
C ARG A 261 9.58 4.47 -0.68
N ASP A 262 9.89 5.56 -1.38
CA ASP A 262 11.26 5.84 -1.78
C ASP A 262 12.16 5.97 -0.54
N SER A 263 13.34 5.36 -0.63
CA SER A 263 14.35 5.53 0.40
C SER A 263 14.80 6.99 0.44
N PRO A 264 15.04 7.57 1.63
CA PRO A 264 15.55 8.92 1.73
C PRO A 264 16.86 9.10 0.94
N PRO A 265 17.20 10.34 0.54
CA PRO A 265 18.53 10.64 0.04
C PRO A 265 19.58 10.15 1.04
N ASN A 266 20.65 9.50 0.55
CA ASN A 266 21.73 8.96 1.38
C ASN A 266 21.32 7.80 2.31
N PHE A 267 20.18 7.17 2.02
CA PHE A 267 19.77 5.91 2.59
C PHE A 267 20.10 4.78 1.62
N LYS A 268 20.96 3.85 2.03
CA LYS A 268 21.19 2.63 1.25
C LYS A 268 20.62 1.42 1.96
N SER A 269 19.69 0.79 1.26
CA SER A 269 19.02 -0.40 1.70
C SER A 269 19.75 -1.64 1.20
N TYR A 270 20.06 -2.55 2.12
CA TYR A 270 20.64 -3.85 1.81
C TYR A 270 19.63 -4.94 2.20
N PRO A 271 19.02 -5.62 1.21
CA PRO A 271 18.16 -6.77 1.48
C PRO A 271 19.00 -7.96 1.90
N ILE A 272 18.63 -8.60 3.01
CA ILE A 272 19.12 -9.91 3.40
C ILE A 272 18.04 -10.90 2.96
N TYR A 273 18.33 -11.64 1.90
CA TYR A 273 17.46 -12.68 1.39
C TYR A 273 17.49 -13.86 2.33
N THR A 274 16.56 -13.83 3.28
CA THR A 274 16.29 -14.97 4.13
C THR A 274 15.65 -16.02 3.25
N ALA A 275 16.20 -17.24 3.22
CA ALA A 275 15.71 -18.37 2.42
C ALA A 275 14.22 -18.69 2.71
N GLU A 276 13.69 -19.88 2.39
CA GLU A 276 12.31 -20.28 2.73
C GLU A 276 12.06 -20.44 4.25
N ILE A 277 12.65 -19.61 5.12
CA ILE A 277 12.42 -19.52 6.56
C ILE A 277 11.39 -18.41 6.79
N PRO A 278 10.12 -18.74 7.11
CA PRO A 278 9.09 -17.74 7.36
C PRO A 278 9.38 -16.92 8.62
N SER A 279 8.95 -15.65 8.63
CA SER A 279 9.03 -14.77 9.80
C SER A 279 8.33 -15.32 11.06
N THR A 280 7.37 -16.23 10.87
CA THR A 280 6.57 -16.86 11.94
C THR A 280 7.06 -18.26 12.33
N LYS A 281 8.24 -18.71 11.89
CA LYS A 281 8.83 -19.99 12.29
C LYS A 281 9.46 -19.88 13.68
N PHE A 282 8.64 -19.86 14.73
CA PHE A 282 9.08 -19.67 16.12
C PHE A 282 9.85 -20.86 16.73
N ASP A 283 10.10 -21.92 15.95
CA ASP A 283 10.87 -23.11 16.28
C ASP A 283 12.13 -23.23 15.40
N LEU A 284 13.00 -22.22 15.43
CA LEU A 284 14.24 -22.24 14.65
C LEU A 284 15.20 -23.32 15.17
N SER A 285 15.67 -24.17 14.27
CA SER A 285 16.76 -25.11 14.58
C SER A 285 18.10 -24.38 14.68
N GLY A 286 19.09 -24.99 15.35
CA GLY A 286 20.45 -24.44 15.37
C GLY A 286 21.04 -24.21 13.96
N ARG A 287 20.63 -25.02 12.98
CA ARG A 287 20.99 -24.84 11.57
C ARG A 287 20.31 -23.62 10.94
N ASP A 288 19.03 -23.38 11.25
CA ASP A 288 18.31 -22.20 10.75
C ASP A 288 18.95 -20.90 11.28
N LEU A 289 19.28 -20.88 12.58
CA LEU A 289 19.95 -19.75 13.23
C LEU A 289 21.30 -19.43 12.59
N GLU A 290 22.13 -20.46 12.38
CA GLU A 290 23.43 -20.28 11.74
C GLU A 290 23.28 -19.86 10.28
N THR A 291 22.30 -20.40 9.55
CA THR A 291 22.02 -20.02 8.15
C THR A 291 21.64 -18.54 8.06
N LEU A 292 20.70 -18.07 8.88
CA LEU A 292 20.28 -16.67 8.93
C LEU A 292 21.46 -15.75 9.29
N PHE A 293 22.28 -16.16 10.27
CA PHE A 293 23.47 -15.40 10.64
C PHE A 293 24.47 -15.29 9.48
N GLN A 294 24.74 -16.39 8.76
CA GLN A 294 25.68 -16.39 7.64
C GLN A 294 25.17 -15.59 6.43
N LEU A 295 23.86 -15.62 6.15
CA LEU A 295 23.24 -14.74 5.14
C LEU A 295 23.48 -13.27 5.46
N GLY A 296 23.30 -12.90 6.74
CA GLY A 296 23.64 -11.58 7.24
C GLY A 296 25.11 -11.24 7.05
N VAL A 297 26.02 -12.15 7.39
CA VAL A 297 27.47 -11.98 7.19
C VAL A 297 27.81 -11.72 5.72
N GLY A 298 27.16 -12.42 4.80
CA GLY A 298 27.30 -12.22 3.36
C GLY A 298 27.02 -10.76 2.97
N VAL A 299 25.84 -10.27 3.32
CA VAL A 299 25.44 -8.86 3.07
C VAL A 299 26.38 -7.89 3.79
N GLY A 300 26.81 -8.21 5.02
CA GLY A 300 27.78 -7.41 5.76
C GLY A 300 29.12 -7.22 5.03
N ASN A 301 29.55 -8.18 4.19
CA ASN A 301 30.76 -8.04 3.37
C ASN A 301 30.54 -7.20 2.11
N GLU A 302 29.30 -7.10 1.61
CA GLU A 302 28.93 -6.29 0.43
C GLU A 302 28.81 -4.80 0.75
N ILE A 303 28.56 -4.48 2.03
CA ILE A 303 28.50 -3.10 2.48
C ILE A 303 29.91 -2.51 2.45
N ASP A 304 30.11 -1.49 1.60
CA ASP A 304 31.33 -0.68 1.62
C ASP A 304 31.33 0.26 2.82
N TRP A 305 31.60 -0.31 4.00
CA TRP A 305 31.59 0.41 5.26
C TRP A 305 32.51 1.63 5.18
N LEU A 306 33.69 1.54 4.57
CA LEU A 306 34.67 2.62 4.58
C LEU A 306 34.25 3.82 3.70
N LYS A 307 33.63 3.59 2.54
CA LYS A 307 33.16 4.66 1.65
C LYS A 307 32.10 5.55 2.30
N TYR A 308 31.17 4.97 3.05
CA TYR A 308 30.11 5.76 3.70
C TYR A 308 30.66 6.75 4.73
N SER A 309 31.88 6.58 5.25
CA SER A 309 32.48 7.53 6.19
C SER A 309 32.94 8.86 5.58
N ALA A 310 33.10 8.94 4.25
CA ALA A 310 33.78 10.05 3.58
C ALA A 310 32.86 10.97 2.76
N GLU A 311 31.64 10.54 2.47
CA GLU A 311 30.69 11.31 1.66
C GLU A 311 29.97 12.36 2.54
N LYS A 312 30.16 13.65 2.21
CA LYS A 312 29.32 14.72 2.74
C LYS A 312 28.08 14.84 1.84
N PRO A 313 26.87 14.69 2.40
CA PRO A 313 25.66 14.52 1.61
C PRO A 313 25.20 15.81 0.94
N GLU A 314 24.77 15.72 -0.32
CA GLU A 314 23.93 16.74 -0.96
C GLU A 314 22.46 16.49 -0.62
N VAL A 315 21.78 17.56 -0.21
CA VAL A 315 20.38 17.54 0.20
C VAL A 315 19.50 17.52 -1.04
N SER A 316 18.72 16.45 -1.22
CA SER A 316 17.55 16.47 -2.11
C SER A 316 16.26 16.30 -1.30
N TYR A 317 15.17 16.79 -1.85
CA TYR A 317 13.90 16.99 -1.16
C TYR A 317 13.34 15.65 -0.63
N TYR A 318 13.25 15.50 0.70
CA TYR A 318 12.63 14.35 1.37
C TYR A 318 11.47 14.82 2.26
N ASP A 319 10.36 14.09 2.27
CA ASP A 319 9.21 14.42 3.12
C ASP A 319 9.54 14.21 4.60
N THR A 320 9.71 15.33 5.30
CA THR A 320 10.04 15.35 6.73
C THR A 320 8.84 15.17 7.65
N LYS A 321 7.62 15.07 7.12
CA LYS A 321 6.37 14.99 7.89
C LYS A 321 5.51 13.81 7.45
N PRO A 322 5.96 12.56 7.69
CA PRO A 322 5.24 11.34 7.32
C PRO A 322 3.84 11.24 7.92
N GLN A 323 3.64 11.87 9.08
CA GLN A 323 2.33 12.00 9.73
C GLN A 323 1.37 12.84 8.89
N LEU A 324 1.85 13.90 8.22
CA LEU A 324 1.04 14.76 7.37
C LEU A 324 0.63 14.03 6.09
N SER A 325 1.51 13.21 5.54
CA SER A 325 1.23 12.37 4.37
C SER A 325 0.29 11.21 4.70
N LEU A 326 0.46 10.54 5.85
CA LEU A 326 -0.50 9.54 6.34
C LEU A 326 -1.86 10.18 6.67
N ASP A 327 -1.87 11.31 7.34
CA ASP A 327 -3.08 12.07 7.66
C ASP A 327 -3.74 12.62 6.39
N MET A 328 -2.97 13.05 5.37
CA MET A 328 -3.51 13.33 4.04
C MET A 328 -4.14 12.09 3.41
N SER A 329 -3.45 10.95 3.39
CA SER A 329 -3.99 9.70 2.81
C SER A 329 -5.21 9.18 3.56
N LEU A 330 -5.22 9.26 4.90
CA LEU A 330 -6.35 8.87 5.74
C LEU A 330 -7.50 9.87 5.64
N ARG A 331 -7.23 11.19 5.60
CA ARG A 331 -8.24 12.21 5.32
C ARG A 331 -8.76 12.09 3.90
N GLN A 332 -7.95 11.72 2.92
CA GLN A 332 -8.38 11.49 1.54
C GLN A 332 -9.22 10.22 1.46
N ALA A 333 -8.80 9.12 2.08
CA ALA A 333 -9.59 7.89 2.16
C ALA A 333 -10.91 8.10 2.93
N HIS A 334 -10.88 8.89 4.01
CA HIS A 334 -12.05 9.26 4.79
C HIS A 334 -12.94 10.30 4.08
N ALA A 335 -12.37 11.24 3.32
CA ALA A 335 -13.09 12.21 2.50
C ALA A 335 -13.72 11.52 1.29
N LEU A 336 -13.02 10.58 0.66
CA LEU A 336 -13.55 9.69 -0.38
C LEU A 336 -14.70 8.87 0.19
N TRP A 337 -14.48 8.15 1.30
CA TRP A 337 -15.52 7.38 1.98
C TRP A 337 -16.72 8.24 2.37
N ARG A 338 -16.52 9.44 2.95
CA ARG A 338 -17.60 10.39 3.25
C ARG A 338 -18.30 10.90 1.99
N SER A 339 -17.59 11.22 0.91
CA SER A 339 -18.23 11.63 -0.34
C SER A 339 -19.06 10.53 -1.00
N PHE A 340 -18.67 9.26 -0.83
CA PHE A 340 -19.43 8.12 -1.31
C PHE A 340 -20.61 7.73 -0.40
N SER A 341 -20.52 8.01 0.91
CA SER A 341 -21.52 7.56 1.90
C SER A 341 -22.45 8.66 2.42
N ASP A 342 -22.09 9.94 2.28
CA ASP A 342 -22.89 11.09 2.71
C ASP A 342 -23.43 11.85 1.50
N GLN A 343 -24.72 11.67 1.22
CA GLN A 343 -25.40 12.33 0.10
C GLN A 343 -25.37 13.86 0.20
N GLN A 344 -25.14 14.46 1.38
CA GLN A 344 -25.05 15.92 1.52
C GLN A 344 -23.77 16.52 0.92
N MET A 345 -22.77 15.68 0.63
CA MET A 345 -21.49 16.06 0.02
C MET A 345 -21.49 15.93 -1.51
N TRP A 346 -22.60 15.44 -2.10
CA TRP A 346 -22.74 15.28 -3.54
C TRP A 346 -22.85 16.64 -4.23
N LEU A 347 -22.46 16.68 -5.51
CA LEU A 347 -22.72 17.86 -6.33
C LEU A 347 -24.22 18.00 -6.56
N ASP A 348 -24.71 19.24 -6.62
CA ASP A 348 -26.13 19.50 -6.91
C ASP A 348 -26.41 19.18 -8.38
N GLU A 349 -25.54 19.65 -9.28
CA GLU A 349 -25.63 19.44 -10.72
C GLU A 349 -24.27 19.01 -11.30
N LEU A 350 -24.30 18.02 -12.18
CA LEU A 350 -23.16 17.51 -12.91
C LEU A 350 -23.52 17.34 -14.39
N LYS A 351 -22.82 18.03 -15.28
CA LYS A 351 -23.06 17.92 -16.72
C LYS A 351 -21.78 17.59 -17.47
N HIS A 352 -21.71 16.39 -18.02
CA HIS A 352 -20.54 15.83 -18.69
C HIS A 352 -20.72 15.81 -20.20
N ASP A 353 -19.78 16.40 -20.93
CA ASP A 353 -19.66 16.26 -22.38
C ASP A 353 -18.32 15.60 -22.69
N LEU A 354 -18.35 14.29 -22.96
CA LEU A 354 -17.15 13.49 -23.11
C LEU A 354 -16.98 13.06 -24.57
N THR A 355 -15.77 13.23 -25.10
CA THR A 355 -15.33 12.66 -26.36
C THR A 355 -14.29 11.59 -26.09
N TYR A 356 -14.62 10.36 -26.47
CA TYR A 356 -13.72 9.20 -26.45
C TYR A 356 -13.22 8.95 -27.85
N THR A 357 -11.92 9.12 -28.06
CA THR A 357 -11.25 8.86 -29.33
C THR A 357 -10.44 7.58 -29.22
N VAL A 358 -10.75 6.62 -30.07
CA VAL A 358 -9.95 5.41 -30.27
C VAL A 358 -9.26 5.53 -31.61
N ARG A 359 -7.94 5.39 -31.64
CA ARG A 359 -7.16 5.48 -32.87
C ARG A 359 -6.47 4.15 -33.13
N ILE A 360 -6.73 3.57 -34.29
CA ILE A 360 -6.18 2.29 -34.75
C ILE A 360 -5.17 2.58 -35.87
N GLU A 361 -3.91 2.28 -35.64
CA GLU A 361 -2.80 2.48 -36.57
C GLU A 361 -2.63 1.26 -37.50
N LYS A 362 -1.84 1.43 -38.58
CA LYS A 362 -1.59 0.40 -39.60
C LYS A 362 -1.06 -0.95 -39.08
N ASP A 363 -0.34 -0.94 -37.96
CA ASP A 363 0.15 -2.14 -37.27
C ASP A 363 -0.89 -2.80 -36.35
N TRP A 364 -2.13 -2.29 -36.37
CA TRP A 364 -3.24 -2.67 -35.50
C TRP A 364 -3.09 -2.27 -34.04
N SER A 365 -2.11 -1.42 -33.71
CA SER A 365 -2.07 -0.80 -32.40
C SER A 365 -3.22 0.18 -32.21
N ALA A 366 -3.79 0.18 -31.01
CA ALA A 366 -4.79 1.18 -30.62
C ALA A 366 -4.27 2.09 -29.51
N SER A 367 -4.57 3.37 -29.65
CA SER A 367 -4.40 4.38 -28.60
C SER A 367 -5.75 5.00 -28.23
N TYR A 368 -5.87 5.39 -26.96
CA TYR A 368 -7.10 5.88 -26.37
C TYR A 368 -6.88 7.30 -25.81
N ASP A 369 -7.74 8.22 -26.22
CA ASP A 369 -7.78 9.58 -25.72
C ASP A 369 -9.21 9.92 -25.29
N ARG A 370 -9.36 10.43 -24.06
CA ARG A 370 -10.62 10.97 -23.56
C ARG A 370 -10.44 12.44 -23.28
N LEU A 371 -11.21 13.25 -23.98
CA LEU A 371 -11.43 14.65 -23.66
C LEU A 371 -12.80 14.80 -23.00
N GLY A 372 -12.86 15.39 -21.81
CA GLY A 372 -14.11 15.68 -21.13
C GLY A 372 -14.24 17.15 -20.79
N ILE A 373 -15.36 17.76 -21.15
CA ILE A 373 -15.80 19.07 -20.64
C ILE A 373 -16.90 18.79 -19.63
N THR A 374 -16.64 19.12 -18.37
CA THR A 374 -17.54 18.86 -17.26
C THR A 374 -17.93 20.20 -16.63
N ALA A 375 -19.22 20.50 -16.61
CA ALA A 375 -19.77 21.57 -15.78
C ALA A 375 -20.20 20.99 -14.42
N VAL A 376 -19.78 21.63 -13.33
CA VAL A 376 -20.13 21.28 -11.95
C VAL A 376 -20.84 22.43 -11.26
N GLY A 377 -21.89 22.12 -10.51
CA GLY A 377 -22.64 23.06 -9.67
C GLY A 377 -22.83 22.55 -8.24
N GLY A 378 -22.94 23.49 -7.29
CA GLY A 378 -23.29 23.20 -5.89
C GLY A 378 -22.24 23.65 -4.87
N LYS A 379 -22.28 23.04 -3.67
CA LYS A 379 -21.45 23.45 -2.52
C LYS A 379 -20.22 22.58 -2.26
N SER A 380 -19.99 21.53 -3.06
CA SER A 380 -18.89 20.59 -2.82
C SER A 380 -17.53 21.22 -3.17
N PRO A 381 -16.50 21.07 -2.31
CA PRO A 381 -15.20 21.68 -2.53
C PRO A 381 -14.28 20.89 -3.49
N PHE A 382 -14.68 19.69 -3.94
CA PHE A 382 -13.86 18.83 -4.79
C PHE A 382 -14.70 17.96 -5.72
N PHE A 383 -14.04 17.41 -6.75
CA PHE A 383 -14.62 16.47 -7.72
C PHE A 383 -13.71 15.26 -7.90
N VAL A 384 -14.29 14.06 -8.03
CA VAL A 384 -13.55 12.81 -8.25
C VAL A 384 -13.63 12.43 -9.73
N SER A 385 -12.48 12.33 -10.40
CA SER A 385 -12.38 11.84 -11.77
C SER A 385 -11.77 10.43 -11.78
N ILE A 386 -12.54 9.43 -12.23
CA ILE A 386 -12.04 8.06 -12.40
C ILE A 386 -12.05 7.73 -13.89
N ALA A 387 -10.95 7.17 -14.38
CA ALA A 387 -10.81 6.61 -15.70
C ALA A 387 -10.51 5.11 -15.54
N ARG A 388 -11.31 4.28 -16.20
CA ARG A 388 -11.09 2.84 -16.26
C ARG A 388 -10.84 2.46 -17.70
N LEU A 389 -9.73 1.78 -17.95
CA LEU A 389 -9.48 1.10 -19.20
C LEU A 389 -10.07 -0.30 -19.05
N VAL A 390 -10.91 -0.73 -19.99
CA VAL A 390 -11.45 -2.10 -19.98
C VAL A 390 -11.01 -2.74 -21.28
N ASP A 391 -9.76 -3.14 -21.28
CA ASP A 391 -9.22 -4.13 -22.22
C ASP A 391 -8.72 -5.31 -21.37
N PRO A 392 -9.26 -6.53 -21.54
CA PRO A 392 -8.87 -7.71 -20.78
C PRO A 392 -7.39 -8.10 -20.89
N ALA A 393 -6.69 -7.63 -21.94
CA ALA A 393 -5.28 -7.96 -22.21
C ALA A 393 -4.30 -6.86 -21.78
N SER A 394 -4.80 -5.70 -21.34
CA SER A 394 -3.98 -4.52 -21.04
C SER A 394 -3.77 -4.31 -19.54
N GLU A 395 -2.53 -4.02 -19.14
CA GLU A 395 -2.18 -3.66 -17.76
C GLU A 395 -1.60 -2.24 -17.70
N LEU A 396 -2.30 -1.33 -17.03
CA LEU A 396 -1.74 -0.04 -16.60
C LEU A 396 -1.01 -0.30 -15.26
N GLY A 397 0.27 -0.69 -15.32
CA GLY A 397 1.07 -1.02 -14.13
C GLY A 397 1.28 0.15 -13.18
N SER A 398 1.15 1.40 -13.65
CA SER A 398 1.44 2.61 -12.89
C SER A 398 0.66 3.85 -13.38
N LEU A 399 0.61 4.89 -12.54
CA LEU A 399 0.08 6.22 -12.91
C LEU A 399 0.95 6.93 -13.96
N TYR A 400 2.21 6.52 -14.12
CA TYR A 400 3.11 7.04 -15.17
C TYR A 400 2.74 6.56 -16.58
N ASP A 401 1.92 5.50 -16.67
CA ASP A 401 1.49 4.93 -17.95
C ASP A 401 0.33 5.73 -18.58
N VAL A 402 -0.07 6.85 -17.96
CA VAL A 402 -1.18 7.69 -18.42
C VAL A 402 -0.81 9.18 -18.37
N GLU A 403 -1.12 9.90 -19.43
CA GLU A 403 -1.08 11.35 -19.46
C GLU A 403 -2.43 11.89 -18.98
N TYR A 404 -2.47 12.48 -17.79
CA TYR A 404 -3.66 13.10 -17.22
C TYR A 404 -3.45 14.61 -17.04
N THR A 405 -4.39 15.40 -17.56
CA THR A 405 -4.45 16.84 -17.29
C THR A 405 -5.85 17.24 -16.87
N ALA A 406 -5.93 18.21 -15.98
CA ALA A 406 -7.18 18.80 -15.52
C ALA A 406 -7.00 20.33 -15.44
N GLU A 407 -7.86 21.05 -16.13
CA GLU A 407 -7.81 22.50 -16.23
C GLU A 407 -9.20 23.06 -16.02
N GLU A 408 -9.30 24.11 -15.23
CA GLU A 408 -10.50 24.90 -15.11
C GLU A 408 -10.58 25.90 -16.26
N LEU A 409 -11.73 25.96 -16.92
CA LEU A 409 -12.00 26.90 -18.00
C LEU A 409 -12.78 28.10 -17.44
N ASP A 410 -12.21 29.29 -17.58
CA ASP A 410 -12.93 30.53 -17.33
C ASP A 410 -14.00 30.71 -18.43
N PRO A 411 -15.30 30.80 -18.08
CA PRO A 411 -16.39 30.89 -19.04
C PRO A 411 -16.45 32.22 -19.81
N HIS A 412 -15.76 33.26 -19.34
CA HIS A 412 -15.76 34.60 -19.94
C HIS A 412 -14.47 34.88 -20.72
N SER A 413 -13.32 34.47 -20.19
CA SER A 413 -12.01 34.72 -20.82
C SER A 413 -11.50 33.57 -21.68
N GLY A 414 -12.03 32.36 -21.49
CA GLY A 414 -11.56 31.14 -22.16
C GLY A 414 -10.18 30.66 -21.70
N VAL A 415 -9.57 31.33 -20.71
CA VAL A 415 -8.28 30.97 -20.14
C VAL A 415 -8.44 29.68 -19.34
N ALA A 416 -7.52 28.74 -19.58
CA ALA A 416 -7.46 27.47 -18.89
C ALA A 416 -6.43 27.54 -17.76
N THR A 417 -6.84 27.24 -16.53
CA THR A 417 -5.95 27.22 -15.36
C THR A 417 -5.79 25.79 -14.85
N PRO A 418 -4.56 25.27 -14.67
CA PRO A 418 -4.36 23.93 -14.15
C PRO A 418 -5.00 23.74 -12.76
N LEU A 419 -5.72 22.64 -12.58
CA LEU A 419 -6.26 22.24 -11.29
C LEU A 419 -5.27 21.37 -10.53
N ILE A 420 -5.32 21.45 -9.20
CA ILE A 420 -4.57 20.53 -8.34
C ILE A 420 -5.24 19.15 -8.45
N ALA A 421 -4.53 18.20 -9.04
CA ALA A 421 -4.94 16.81 -9.15
C ALA A 421 -4.14 15.95 -8.17
N ILE A 422 -4.82 15.19 -7.31
CA ILE A 422 -4.20 14.24 -6.39
C ILE A 422 -4.58 12.82 -6.81
N PRO A 423 -3.62 11.91 -7.02
CA PRO A 423 -3.93 10.51 -7.30
C PRO A 423 -4.71 9.87 -6.14
N ALA A 424 -5.84 9.27 -6.45
CA ALA A 424 -6.75 8.64 -5.49
C ALA A 424 -6.87 7.13 -5.70
N PHE A 425 -6.66 6.64 -6.94
CA PHE A 425 -6.73 5.22 -7.29
C PHE A 425 -5.66 4.86 -8.31
N ASN A 426 -4.95 3.74 -8.08
CA ASN A 426 -3.93 3.20 -8.98
C ASN A 426 -4.03 1.66 -9.04
N GLY A 427 -5.01 1.14 -9.77
CA GLY A 427 -5.21 -0.29 -10.00
C GLY A 427 -4.75 -0.71 -11.41
N GLN A 428 -4.67 -2.01 -11.69
CA GLN A 428 -4.17 -2.54 -12.97
C GLN A 428 -4.96 -2.04 -14.20
N ASP A 429 -6.25 -1.79 -14.05
CA ASP A 429 -7.17 -1.37 -15.13
C ASP A 429 -7.78 0.02 -14.87
N THR A 430 -7.54 0.61 -13.69
CA THR A 430 -8.27 1.78 -13.21
C THR A 430 -7.32 2.83 -12.64
N LYS A 431 -7.49 4.07 -13.07
CA LYS A 431 -6.76 5.25 -12.59
C LYS A 431 -7.74 6.32 -12.12
N GLY A 432 -7.50 6.91 -10.96
CA GLY A 432 -8.42 7.91 -10.40
C GLY A 432 -7.68 9.07 -9.74
N PHE A 433 -8.25 10.27 -9.90
CA PHE A 433 -7.71 11.53 -9.44
C PHE A 433 -8.79 12.36 -8.71
N LEU A 434 -8.41 12.98 -7.61
CA LEU A 434 -9.18 14.00 -6.90
C LEU A 434 -8.78 15.39 -7.42
N LEU A 435 -9.76 16.17 -7.87
CA LEU A 435 -9.57 17.54 -8.33
C LEU A 435 -10.08 18.54 -7.29
N PHE A 436 -9.22 19.49 -6.90
CA PHE A 436 -9.54 20.53 -5.92
C PHE A 436 -9.75 21.89 -6.58
N PHE A 437 -10.82 22.58 -6.19
CA PHE A 437 -11.07 23.96 -6.61
C PHE A 437 -10.50 24.93 -5.58
N THR A 438 -9.80 25.96 -6.05
CA THR A 438 -9.32 27.05 -5.20
C THR A 438 -9.73 28.38 -5.85
N PRO A 439 -10.69 29.14 -5.27
CA PRO A 439 -11.50 28.81 -4.08
C PRO A 439 -12.56 27.71 -4.38
N PRO A 440 -13.14 27.08 -3.32
CA PRO A 440 -14.22 26.10 -3.45
C PRO A 440 -15.40 26.59 -4.30
N ILE A 441 -16.17 25.66 -4.87
CA ILE A 441 -17.38 25.99 -5.66
C ILE A 441 -18.37 26.74 -4.74
N ALA A 442 -18.78 27.93 -5.18
CA ALA A 442 -19.76 28.73 -4.48
C ALA A 442 -21.17 28.49 -5.07
N PRO A 443 -22.24 28.54 -4.26
CA PRO A 443 -23.62 28.47 -4.76
C PRO A 443 -23.87 29.49 -5.88
N GLY A 444 -24.46 29.04 -6.98
CA GLY A 444 -24.80 29.90 -8.12
C GLY A 444 -23.62 30.25 -9.05
N ASN A 445 -22.43 29.68 -8.84
CA ASN A 445 -21.27 29.90 -9.71
C ASN A 445 -20.73 28.57 -10.26
N PRO A 446 -21.34 28.01 -11.33
CA PRO A 446 -20.92 26.74 -11.90
C PRO A 446 -19.50 26.84 -12.47
N ARG A 447 -18.70 25.79 -12.29
CA ARG A 447 -17.32 25.71 -12.81
C ARG A 447 -17.28 24.77 -13.99
N THR A 448 -16.47 25.08 -15.00
CA THR A 448 -16.25 24.20 -16.14
C THR A 448 -14.84 23.67 -16.11
N ILE A 449 -14.69 22.36 -16.28
CA ILE A 449 -13.40 21.67 -16.20
C ILE A 449 -13.19 20.94 -17.51
N ARG A 450 -12.00 21.09 -18.06
CA ARG A 450 -11.48 20.24 -19.12
C ARG A 450 -10.56 19.19 -18.51
N THR A 451 -10.90 17.92 -18.69
CA THR A 451 -10.00 16.81 -18.36
C THR A 451 -9.55 16.13 -19.63
N ARG A 452 -8.26 15.82 -19.73
CA ARG A 452 -7.73 14.92 -20.75
C ARG A 452 -7.09 13.73 -20.09
N PHE A 453 -7.41 12.55 -20.60
CA PHE A 453 -6.79 11.30 -20.21
C PHE A 453 -6.34 10.60 -21.48
N ARG A 454 -5.03 10.41 -21.63
CA ARG A 454 -4.45 9.76 -22.79
C ARG A 454 -3.54 8.63 -22.34
N VAL A 455 -3.63 7.50 -23.03
CA VAL A 455 -2.75 6.37 -22.79
C VAL A 455 -1.76 6.27 -23.96
N PRO A 456 -0.46 6.56 -23.76
CA PRO A 456 0.55 6.46 -24.81
C PRO A 456 1.03 5.01 -24.99
N GLY A 457 0.74 4.37 -26.13
CA GLY A 457 1.25 3.02 -26.47
C GLY A 457 0.22 2.06 -27.06
N GLU A 458 0.67 0.86 -27.45
CA GLU A 458 -0.17 -0.21 -28.02
C GLU A 458 -0.89 -0.98 -26.91
N PHE A 459 -2.20 -0.78 -26.75
CA PHE A 459 -2.98 -1.50 -25.74
C PHE A 459 -3.77 -2.67 -26.35
N SER A 460 -4.30 -2.55 -27.57
CA SER A 460 -5.04 -3.66 -28.20
C SER A 460 -4.15 -4.59 -29.04
N GLN A 461 -3.71 -5.73 -28.51
CA GLN A 461 -3.17 -6.83 -29.35
C GLN A 461 -4.27 -7.74 -29.93
N THR A 462 -5.53 -7.51 -29.56
CA THR A 462 -6.72 -8.32 -29.87
C THR A 462 -7.13 -8.20 -31.33
N LEU A 463 -7.27 -6.98 -31.87
CA LEU A 463 -7.58 -6.74 -33.30
C LEU A 463 -6.46 -7.24 -34.23
N ALA A 464 -5.20 -7.07 -33.83
CA ALA A 464 -4.03 -7.55 -34.58
C ALA A 464 -4.05 -9.07 -34.78
N LYS A 465 -4.64 -9.81 -33.82
CA LYS A 465 -4.78 -11.28 -33.84
C LYS A 465 -6.04 -11.76 -34.57
N GLY A 466 -6.85 -10.84 -35.11
CA GLY A 466 -8.06 -11.17 -35.87
C GLY A 466 -9.29 -11.47 -35.02
N HIS A 467 -9.28 -11.07 -33.74
CA HIS A 467 -10.44 -11.20 -32.85
C HIS A 467 -11.23 -9.89 -32.78
N ASP A 468 -12.53 -9.99 -32.46
CA ASP A 468 -13.37 -8.84 -32.15
C ASP A 468 -12.87 -8.13 -30.89
N ASP A 469 -13.08 -6.82 -30.83
CA ASP A 469 -12.68 -5.98 -29.70
C ASP A 469 -13.83 -5.09 -29.21
N GLU A 470 -13.80 -4.71 -27.94
CA GLU A 470 -14.85 -3.95 -27.28
C GLU A 470 -14.28 -2.69 -26.61
N VAL A 471 -14.82 -1.54 -27.01
CA VAL A 471 -14.58 -0.25 -26.35
C VAL A 471 -15.73 0.01 -25.39
N PHE A 472 -15.43 0.08 -24.09
CA PHE A 472 -16.43 0.24 -23.04
C PHE A 472 -16.22 1.51 -22.21
N TYR A 473 -17.33 2.08 -21.74
CA TYR A 473 -17.40 3.15 -20.75
C TYR A 473 -18.40 2.81 -19.63
N SER A 474 -18.07 3.12 -18.39
CA SER A 474 -19.02 3.10 -17.27
C SER A 474 -18.82 4.28 -16.34
N SER A 475 -19.92 4.84 -15.86
CA SER A 475 -19.95 5.90 -14.87
C SER A 475 -20.74 5.46 -13.64
N THR A 476 -20.21 5.75 -12.46
CA THR A 476 -20.90 5.63 -11.18
C THR A 476 -21.17 7.04 -10.63
N GLN A 477 -22.41 7.30 -10.20
CA GLN A 477 -22.92 8.63 -9.85
C GLN A 477 -22.35 9.18 -8.52
N ILE A 478 -22.02 10.48 -8.48
CA ILE A 478 -21.73 11.26 -7.25
C ILE A 478 -22.34 12.69 -7.37
N ALA A 479 -23.60 12.80 -7.81
CA ALA A 479 -24.33 14.08 -7.94
C ALA A 479 -25.84 13.86 -7.86
N HIS A 480 -26.61 14.86 -7.41
CA HIS A 480 -28.08 14.80 -7.33
C HIS A 480 -28.74 14.84 -8.72
N ASP A 481 -28.28 15.73 -9.62
CA ASP A 481 -28.67 15.75 -11.03
C ASP A 481 -27.44 15.54 -11.93
N HIS A 482 -27.46 14.49 -12.78
CA HIS A 482 -26.35 14.13 -13.65
C HIS A 482 -26.80 13.94 -15.10
N GLN A 483 -26.28 14.76 -15.99
CA GLN A 483 -26.47 14.67 -17.44
C GLN A 483 -25.15 14.34 -18.12
N ILE A 484 -25.16 13.37 -19.02
CA ILE A 484 -23.99 13.02 -19.82
C ILE A 484 -24.32 13.07 -21.31
N ARG A 485 -23.37 13.57 -22.10
CA ARG A 485 -23.31 13.40 -23.54
C ARG A 485 -21.99 12.73 -23.86
N LEU A 486 -22.07 11.61 -24.58
CA LEU A 486 -20.91 10.81 -24.98
C LEU A 486 -20.74 10.88 -26.49
N HIS A 487 -19.53 11.14 -26.94
CA HIS A 487 -19.15 11.06 -28.35
C HIS A 487 -18.02 10.04 -28.48
N PHE A 488 -18.30 8.87 -29.06
CA PHE A 488 -17.26 7.95 -29.49
C PHE A 488 -16.82 8.31 -30.90
N CYS A 489 -15.52 8.54 -31.07
CA CYS A 489 -14.84 8.78 -32.33
C CYS A 489 -13.84 7.64 -32.54
N VAL A 490 -13.97 6.88 -33.63
CA VAL A 490 -13.01 5.84 -34.00
C VAL A 490 -12.28 6.30 -35.25
N LEU A 491 -10.96 6.44 -35.14
CA LEU A 491 -10.06 6.81 -36.23
C LEU A 491 -9.30 5.56 -36.67
N VAL A 492 -9.51 5.15 -37.91
CA VAL A 492 -8.88 3.95 -38.49
C VAL A 492 -7.94 4.37 -39.59
N ASP A 493 -6.69 3.91 -39.54
CA ASP A 493 -5.73 4.14 -40.61
C ASP A 493 -6.34 3.73 -41.99
N ARG A 494 -6.10 4.55 -43.01
CA ARG A 494 -6.66 4.31 -44.36
C ARG A 494 -6.11 3.05 -45.02
N ASP A 495 -4.92 2.60 -44.63
CA ASP A 495 -4.29 1.40 -45.19
C ASP A 495 -4.87 0.09 -44.62
N LEU A 496 -5.71 0.16 -43.58
CA LEU A 496 -6.37 -1.00 -42.98
C LEU A 496 -7.61 -1.45 -43.78
N PRO A 497 -8.11 -2.68 -43.62
CA PRO A 497 -9.41 -3.08 -44.17
C PRO A 497 -10.57 -2.26 -43.56
N GLU A 498 -11.74 -2.30 -44.20
CA GLU A 498 -12.95 -1.70 -43.64
C GLU A 498 -13.38 -2.44 -42.35
N LEU A 499 -13.57 -1.69 -41.27
CA LEU A 499 -14.02 -2.22 -39.99
C LEU A 499 -15.53 -2.01 -39.83
N VAL A 500 -16.19 -2.97 -39.18
CA VAL A 500 -17.60 -2.85 -38.80
C VAL A 500 -17.64 -2.42 -37.34
N ILE A 501 -18.22 -1.24 -37.10
CA ILE A 501 -18.34 -0.68 -35.75
C ILE A 501 -19.81 -0.70 -35.36
N THR A 502 -20.11 -1.37 -34.27
CA THR A 502 -21.46 -1.51 -33.72
C THR A 502 -21.51 -1.01 -32.29
N SER A 503 -22.70 -0.69 -31.80
CA SER A 503 -22.94 -0.21 -30.44
C SER A 503 -24.11 -0.97 -29.85
N GLU A 504 -24.07 -1.25 -28.54
CA GLU A 504 -25.14 -1.96 -27.82
C GLU A 504 -26.47 -1.19 -27.80
N PHE A 505 -26.45 0.12 -28.12
CA PHE A 505 -27.65 0.96 -28.20
C PHE A 505 -28.27 1.06 -29.60
N GLY A 506 -27.80 0.26 -30.57
CA GLY A 506 -28.28 0.33 -31.96
C GLY A 506 -27.97 1.67 -32.66
N SER A 507 -27.16 2.53 -32.04
CA SER A 507 -26.68 3.78 -32.64
C SER A 507 -25.75 3.46 -33.81
N LYS A 508 -26.09 3.99 -34.99
CA LYS A 508 -25.25 3.86 -36.19
C LYS A 508 -24.03 4.75 -36.01
N PHE A 509 -22.85 4.15 -35.98
CA PHE A 509 -21.62 4.89 -36.26
C PHE A 509 -21.71 5.38 -37.70
N VAL A 510 -21.55 6.69 -37.89
CA VAL A 510 -21.57 7.29 -39.22
C VAL A 510 -20.14 7.55 -39.63
N GLN A 511 -19.73 6.97 -40.76
CA GLN A 511 -18.46 7.30 -41.37
C GLN A 511 -18.49 8.77 -41.83
N GLN A 512 -17.53 9.54 -41.35
CA GLN A 512 -17.29 10.91 -41.76
C GLN A 512 -16.24 10.96 -42.87
N ALA A 513 -16.05 12.13 -43.47
CA ALA A 513 -14.94 12.33 -44.41
C ALA A 513 -13.59 12.05 -43.73
N ASP A 514 -12.66 11.49 -44.50
CA ASP A 514 -11.30 11.22 -44.03
C ASP A 514 -10.67 12.50 -43.49
N GLN A 515 -10.12 12.43 -42.27
CA GLN A 515 -9.49 13.58 -41.62
C GLN A 515 -7.98 13.39 -41.54
N PRO A 516 -7.20 14.44 -41.87
CA PRO A 516 -5.78 14.46 -41.57
C PRO A 516 -5.57 14.67 -40.07
N ASP A 517 -4.67 13.89 -39.47
CA ASP A 517 -4.18 14.17 -38.13
C ASP A 517 -3.36 15.46 -38.15
N PRO A 518 -3.70 16.45 -37.30
CA PRO A 518 -3.08 17.77 -37.34
C PRO A 518 -1.59 17.76 -36.98
N ASN A 519 -1.12 16.74 -36.26
CA ASN A 519 0.27 16.61 -35.81
C ASN A 519 1.12 15.74 -36.74
N THR A 520 0.54 14.71 -37.37
CA THR A 520 1.28 13.72 -38.17
C THR A 520 1.00 13.80 -39.67
N GLN A 521 0.00 14.58 -40.10
CA GLN A 521 -0.49 14.69 -41.49
C GLN A 521 -0.94 13.36 -42.12
N ARG A 522 -1.10 12.30 -41.31
CA ARG A 522 -1.67 11.01 -41.75
C ARG A 522 -3.19 11.12 -41.85
N PHE A 523 -3.78 10.43 -42.83
CA PHE A 523 -5.23 10.45 -43.02
C PHE A 523 -5.88 9.23 -42.36
N TYR A 524 -6.96 9.47 -41.61
CA TYR A 524 -7.73 8.43 -40.94
C TYR A 524 -9.18 8.43 -41.46
N ARG A 525 -9.76 7.23 -41.62
CA ARG A 525 -11.22 7.05 -41.73
C ARG A 525 -11.83 7.27 -40.35
N ARG A 526 -12.77 8.20 -40.27
CA ARG A 526 -13.39 8.61 -39.01
C ARG A 526 -14.81 8.06 -38.89
N TYR A 527 -15.14 7.48 -37.75
CA TYR A 527 -16.48 7.00 -37.43
C TYR A 527 -16.96 7.64 -36.13
N ASP A 528 -18.07 8.36 -36.19
CA ASP A 528 -18.63 9.05 -35.04
C ASP A 528 -19.94 8.39 -34.58
N SER A 529 -20.08 8.18 -33.27
CA SER A 529 -21.34 7.74 -32.66
C SER A 529 -22.35 8.88 -32.62
N GLN A 530 -23.62 8.60 -32.94
CA GLN A 530 -24.72 9.54 -32.74
C GLN A 530 -25.40 9.29 -31.39
N LEU A 531 -24.83 9.80 -30.30
CA LEU A 531 -25.42 9.73 -28.96
C LEU A 531 -25.76 11.15 -28.47
N GLY A 532 -26.99 11.33 -27.98
CA GLY A 532 -27.48 12.60 -27.45
C GLY A 532 -27.15 12.81 -25.98
N TRP A 533 -27.72 13.87 -25.39
CA TRP A 533 -27.73 14.04 -23.94
C TRP A 533 -28.64 13.00 -23.29
N THR A 534 -28.14 12.35 -22.24
CA THR A 534 -28.84 11.32 -21.48
C THR A 534 -28.74 11.63 -20.00
N HIS A 535 -29.85 11.46 -19.28
CA HIS A 535 -29.88 11.53 -17.82
C HIS A 535 -29.41 10.19 -17.23
N VAL A 536 -28.55 10.24 -16.22
CA VAL A 536 -27.90 9.04 -15.66
C VAL A 536 -28.37 8.77 -14.24
N GLY A 537 -29.17 7.71 -14.05
CA GLY A 537 -29.59 7.22 -12.73
C GLY A 537 -28.71 6.07 -12.23
N GLY A 538 -27.87 6.31 -11.22
CA GLY A 538 -27.08 5.30 -10.49
C GLY A 538 -25.81 4.84 -11.21
N ASN A 539 -25.95 3.97 -12.21
CA ASN A 539 -24.85 3.44 -13.00
C ASN A 539 -25.27 3.39 -14.48
N ALA A 540 -24.48 4.00 -15.36
CA ALA A 540 -24.65 3.87 -16.80
C ALA A 540 -23.41 3.22 -17.44
N ARG A 541 -23.64 2.22 -18.27
CA ARG A 541 -22.64 1.49 -19.06
C ARG A 541 -22.92 1.72 -20.54
N PHE A 542 -21.87 1.99 -21.31
CA PHE A 542 -21.92 2.14 -22.75
C PHE A 542 -20.81 1.35 -23.43
N THR A 543 -21.16 0.59 -24.48
CA THR A 543 -20.25 -0.35 -25.15
C THR A 543 -20.36 -0.23 -26.66
N ALA A 544 -19.22 -0.05 -27.32
CA ALA A 544 -19.04 -0.12 -28.76
C ALA A 544 -18.18 -1.33 -29.11
N LYS A 545 -18.63 -2.17 -30.04
CA LYS A 545 -17.89 -3.33 -30.53
C LYS A 545 -17.29 -3.04 -31.90
N VAL A 546 -16.02 -3.36 -32.07
CA VAL A 546 -15.28 -3.22 -33.32
C VAL A 546 -14.94 -4.62 -33.82
N SER A 547 -15.43 -4.97 -35.00
CA SER A 547 -15.13 -6.25 -35.64
C SER A 547 -14.49 -6.06 -37.02
N ARG A 548 -13.60 -7.01 -37.35
CA ARG A 548 -12.96 -7.08 -38.66
C ARG A 548 -13.86 -7.90 -39.61
N LYS A 549 -14.07 -7.41 -40.83
CA LYS A 549 -14.72 -8.19 -41.89
C LYS A 549 -13.84 -9.33 -42.40
#